data_AF-A0A537GYG1-F1
#
_entry.id   AF-A0A537GYG1-F1
#
_cell.length_a   1.000
_cell.length_b   1.000
_cell.length_c   1.000
_cell.angle_alpha   90.00
_cell.angle_beta   90.00
_cell.angle_gamma   90.00
#
_symmetry.space_group_name_H-M   'P 1'
#
loop_
_entity.id
_entity.type
_entity.pdbx_description
1 polymer ?
#
loop_
_entity_poly.entity_id
_entity_poly.type
_entity_poly.pdbx_seq_one_letter_code
_entity_poly.pdbx_strand_id
1 'polypeptide(L)' 'MLDIRGPTPPGIAFIVAAGLMLWGVQNNSLPAVMVGAVFVMIGVGLQVLYLRYKYGRGRRVETTR' A
#
# COMPACT_ATOMS: atom_id res chain seq x y z
N MET A 1 -4.90 12.48 7.28
CA MET A 1 -4.80 13.10 5.94
C MET A 1 -3.80 12.28 5.13
N LEU A 2 -4.26 11.54 4.12
CA LEU A 2 -3.36 10.79 3.23
C LEU A 2 -2.54 11.81 2.42
N ASP A 3 -1.27 11.96 2.77
CA ASP A 3 -0.30 12.79 2.05
C ASP A 3 0.05 12.11 0.72
N ILE A 4 -0.81 12.28 -0.29
CA ILE A 4 -0.79 11.66 -1.63
C ILE A 4 0.14 12.40 -2.61
N ARG A 5 0.98 13.34 -2.16
CA ARG A 5 1.77 14.25 -3.02
C ARG A 5 2.82 13.57 -3.93
N GLY A 6 2.89 12.25 -3.99
CA GLY A 6 3.64 11.49 -5.01
C GLY A 6 3.23 10.01 -5.02
N PRO A 7 3.60 9.24 -6.07
CA PRO A 7 3.41 7.79 -6.10
C PRO A 7 4.27 7.16 -5.01
N THR A 8 3.70 7.01 -3.82
CA THR A 8 4.35 6.30 -2.71
C THR A 8 4.36 4.80 -3.05
N PRO A 9 5.40 4.04 -2.65
CA PRO A 9 5.45 2.60 -2.90
C PRO A 9 4.17 1.84 -2.51
N PRO A 10 3.47 2.15 -1.38
CA PRO A 10 2.17 1.58 -1.07
C PRO A 10 1.08 1.92 -2.10
N GLY A 11 1.03 3.17 -2.57
CA GLY A 11 0.04 3.62 -3.54
C GLY A 11 0.14 2.86 -4.87
N ILE A 12 1.37 2.61 -5.35
CA ILE A 12 1.60 1.82 -6.57
C ILE A 12 1.07 0.40 -6.39
N ALA A 13 1.32 -0.24 -5.24
CA ALA A 13 0.83 -1.58 -4.95
C ALA A 13 -0.70 -1.66 -5.00
N PHE A 14 -1.41 -0.65 -4.46
CA PHE A 14 -2.88 -0.61 -4.53
C PHE A 14 -3.42 -0.36 -5.93
N ILE A 15 -2.74 0.47 -6.74
CA ILE A 15 -3.13 0.70 -8.15
C ILE A 15 -3.02 -0.61 -8.94
N VAL A 16 -1.91 -1.33 -8.79
CA VAL A 16 -1.71 -2.63 -9.45
C VAL A 16 -2.74 -3.65 -8.97
N ALA A 17 -2.99 -3.72 -7.66
CA ALA A 17 -4.02 -4.59 -7.09
C ALA A 17 -5.40 -4.35 -7.70
N ALA A 18 -5.83 -3.08 -7.74
CA ALA A 18 -7.13 -2.69 -8.28
C ALA A 18 -7.24 -3.05 -9.77
N GLY A 19 -6.18 -2.82 -10.55
CA GLY A 19 -6.13 -3.19 -11.96
C GLY A 19 -6.27 -4.70 -12.17
N LEU A 20 -5.50 -5.51 -11.42
CA LEU A 20 -5.55 -6.97 -11.51
C LEU A 20 -6.89 -7.55 -11.08
N MET A 21 -7.49 -7.03 -10.01
CA MET A 21 -8.80 -7.48 -9.56
C MET A 21 -9.89 -7.12 -10.57
N LEU A 22 -9.92 -5.88 -11.08
CA LEU A 22 -10.90 -5.45 -12.07
C LEU A 22 -10.80 -6.28 -13.34
N TRP A 23 -9.58 -6.44 -13.87
CA TRP A 23 -9.35 -7.27 -15.05
C TRP A 23 -9.70 -8.74 -14.79
N GLY A 24 -9.35 -9.27 -13.61
CA GLY A 24 -9.68 -10.64 -13.21
C GLY A 24 -11.17 -10.90 -13.17
N VAL A 25 -11.96 -9.96 -12.63
CA VAL A 25 -13.43 -10.05 -12.62
C VAL A 25 -13.99 -9.99 -14.05
N GLN A 26 -13.50 -9.06 -14.88
CA GLN A 26 -13.96 -8.92 -16.26
C GLN A 26 -13.68 -10.15 -17.13
N ASN A 27 -12.63 -10.92 -16.80
CA ASN A 27 -12.19 -12.08 -17.57
C ASN A 27 -12.48 -13.42 -16.86
N ASN A 28 -13.27 -13.43 -15.79
CA ASN A 28 -13.56 -14.61 -14.97
C ASN A 28 -12.30 -15.40 -14.55
N SER A 29 -11.22 -14.67 -14.23
CA SER A 29 -9.92 -15.22 -13.86
C SER A 29 -9.70 -15.11 -12.36
N LEU A 30 -10.01 -16.19 -11.65
CA LEU A 30 -9.74 -16.31 -10.21
C LEU A 30 -8.25 -16.08 -9.87
N PRO A 31 -7.26 -16.59 -10.63
CA PRO A 31 -5.86 -16.32 -10.34
C PRO A 31 -5.51 -14.83 -10.34
N ALA A 32 -6.05 -14.05 -11.27
CA ALA A 32 -5.78 -12.61 -11.32
C ALA A 32 -6.35 -11.85 -10.11
N VAL A 33 -7.54 -12.23 -9.66
CA VAL A 33 -8.14 -11.68 -8.44
C VAL A 33 -7.30 -12.04 -7.21
N MET A 34 -6.82 -13.29 -7.12
CA MET A 34 -5.96 -13.74 -6.02
C MET A 34 -4.63 -12.98 -5.99
N VAL A 35 -3.98 -12.79 -7.15
CA VAL A 35 -2.73 -11.99 -7.23
C VAL A 35 -3.02 -10.55 -6.81
N GLY A 36 -4.13 -9.95 -7.26
CA GLY A 36 -4.55 -8.64 -6.80
C GLY A 36 -4.69 -8.56 -5.26
N ALA A 37 -5.27 -9.58 -4.62
CA ALA A 37 -5.43 -9.64 -3.17
C ALA A 37 -4.07 -9.70 -2.44
N VAL A 38 -3.09 -10.43 -3.00
CA VAL A 38 -1.71 -10.44 -2.49
C VAL A 38 -1.11 -9.04 -2.55
N PHE A 39 -1.30 -8.31 -3.66
CA PHE A 39 -0.82 -6.92 -3.77
C PHE A 39 -1.49 -5.97 -2.76
N VAL A 40 -2.76 -6.18 -2.41
CA VAL A 40 -3.42 -5.44 -1.32
C VAL A 40 -2.71 -5.67 0.01
N MET A 41 -2.43 -6.93 0.36
CA MET A 41 -1.74 -7.28 1.61
C MET A 41 -0.34 -6.66 1.69
N ILE A 42 0.40 -6.70 0.58
CA ILE A 42 1.72 -6.05 0.46
C ILE A 42 1.58 -4.52 0.61
N GLY A 43 0.62 -3.91 -0.07
CA GLY A 43 0.35 -2.47 0.01
C GLY A 43 0.06 -2.01 1.43
N VAL A 44 -0.78 -2.75 2.17
CA VAL A 44 -1.06 -2.47 3.59
C VAL A 44 0.21 -2.59 4.43
N GLY A 45 0.99 -3.66 4.27
CA GLY A 45 2.25 -3.84 5.01
C GLY A 45 3.25 -2.71 4.76
N LEU A 46 3.43 -2.32 3.50
CA LEU A 46 4.28 -1.19 3.11
C LEU A 46 3.75 0.13 3.67
N GLN A 47 2.43 0.33 3.69
CA GLN A 47 1.83 1.54 4.27
C GLN A 47 2.10 1.63 5.77
N VAL A 48 1.92 0.54 6.51
CA VAL A 48 2.25 0.49 7.94
C VAL A 48 3.73 0.77 8.17
N LEU A 49 4.62 0.16 7.38
CA LEU A 49 6.07 0.38 7.49
C LEU A 49 6.44 1.83 7.18
N TYR A 50 5.88 2.40 6.11
CA TYR A 50 6.10 3.79 5.71
C TYR A 50 5.67 4.77 6.82
N LEU A 51 4.48 4.58 7.38
CA LEU A 51 3.99 5.39 8.49
C LEU A 51 4.86 5.24 9.73
N ARG A 52 5.27 4.01 10.08
CA ARG A 52 6.18 3.75 11.21
C ARG A 52 7.52 4.45 11.02
N TYR A 53 8.07 4.45 9.80
CA TYR A 53 9.34 5.10 9.53
C TYR A 53 9.24 6.63 9.55
N LYS A 54 8.21 7.20 8.92
CA LYS A 54 7.99 8.65 8.83
C LYS A 54 7.65 9.26 10.21
N TYR A 55 6.72 8.65 10.95
CA TYR A 55 6.24 9.19 12.22
C TYR A 55 6.95 8.61 13.46
N GLY A 56 7.53 7.42 13.37
CA GLY A 56 8.30 6.82 14.47
C GLY A 56 9.65 7.50 14.72
N ARG A 57 10.25 8.14 13.70
CA ARG A 57 11.43 9.00 13.91
C ARG A 57 11.10 10.32 14.62
N GLY A 58 9.94 10.91 14.35
CA GLY A 58 9.53 12.18 14.97
C GLY A 58 9.41 12.10 16.50
N ARG A 59 8.89 10.99 17.03
CA ARG A 59 8.74 10.80 18.49
C ARG A 59 10.06 10.69 19.26
N ARG A 60 11.16 10.27 18.62
CA ARG A 60 12.47 10.14 19.29
C ARG A 60 13.19 11.47 19.47
N VAL A 61 12.84 12.49 18.69
CA VAL A 61 13.51 13.80 18.76
C VAL A 61 12.90 14.68 19.85
N GLU A 62 11.61 14.48 20.16
CA GLU A 62 10.87 15.27 21.14
C GLU A 62 11.15 14.87 22.60
N THR A 63 11.56 13.63 22.87
CA THR A 63 11.89 13.17 24.23
C THR A 63 13.29 13.58 24.72
N THR A 64 14.07 14.25 23.88
CA THR A 64 15.46 14.68 24.18
C THR A 64 15.58 16.21 24.27
N ARG A 65 14.47 16.95 24.42
CA ARG A 65 14.49 18.40 24.64
C ARG A 65 14.03 18.76 26.05
#